data_AF-A0A8C1R9G8-F1
#
_entry.id   AF-A0A8C1R9G8-F1
#
_cell.length_a   1.000
_cell.length_b   1.000
_cell.length_c   1.000
_cell.angle_alpha   90.00
_cell.angle_beta   90.00
_cell.angle_gamma   90.00
#
_symmetry.space_group_name_H-M   'P 1'
#
loop_
_entity.id
_entity.type
_entity.pdbx_description
1 polymer ?
#
loop_
_entity_poly.entity_id
_entity_poly.type
_entity_poly.pdbx_seq_one_letter_code
_entity_poly.pdbx_strand_id
1 'polypeptide(L)'
;MFRHLRTLQQVSRRTLSSSARAQLENKVPHKQKLFQEDNGMPVHLKGGTTDALLYRATMALTVFGKHKILTFYLIFNFKIYQFLLFLAKCYC
;
A
#
# COMPACT_ATOMS: atom_id res chain seq x y z
N MET A 1 40.96 16.66 30.94
CA MET A 1 40.23 15.38 31.12
C MET A 1 39.18 15.09 30.03
N PHE A 2 39.26 15.68 28.82
CA PHE A 2 38.24 15.49 27.75
C PHE A 2 38.69 14.58 26.59
N ARG A 3 39.94 14.11 26.59
CA ARG A 3 40.51 13.32 25.48
C ARG A 3 39.92 11.89 25.40
N HIS A 4 39.71 11.25 26.55
CA HIS A 4 39.13 9.90 26.63
C HIS A 4 37.65 9.84 26.22
N LEU A 5 36.90 10.92 26.46
CA LEU A 5 35.51 11.00 26.02
C LEU A 5 35.41 11.06 24.48
N ARG A 6 36.32 11.79 23.83
CA ARG A 6 36.38 11.85 22.36
C ARG A 6 36.79 10.53 21.73
N THR A 7 37.71 9.77 22.35
CA THR A 7 38.10 8.44 21.85
C THR A 7 36.95 7.44 21.95
N LEU A 8 36.17 7.47 23.03
CA LEU A 8 34.98 6.64 23.18
C LEU A 8 33.89 7.00 22.15
N GLN A 9 33.64 8.29 21.92
CA GLN A 9 32.72 8.75 20.88
C GLN A 9 33.18 8.35 19.47
N GLN A 10 34.48 8.35 19.20
CA GLN A 10 35.02 7.96 17.91
C GLN A 10 34.94 6.45 17.67
N VAL A 11 35.12 5.65 18.71
CA VAL A 11 34.92 4.19 18.66
C VAL A 11 33.43 3.86 18.48
N SER A 12 32.52 4.53 19.19
CA SER A 12 31.07 4.28 19.01
C SER A 12 30.58 4.70 17.62
N ARG A 13 31.06 5.84 17.08
CA ARG A 13 30.75 6.28 15.72
C ARG A 13 31.27 5.32 14.65
N ARG A 14 32.46 4.73 14.82
CA ARG A 14 33.00 3.73 13.89
C ARG A 14 32.18 2.44 13.88
N THR A 15 31.76 1.97 15.05
CA THR A 15 30.93 0.75 15.16
C THR A 15 29.54 0.96 14.53
N LEU A 16 28.90 2.11 14.75
CA LEU A 16 27.60 2.44 14.15
C LEU A 16 27.67 2.68 12.63
N SER A 17 28.76 3.27 12.13
CA SER A 17 28.94 3.56 10.70
C SER A 17 29.41 2.35 9.87
N SER A 18 29.96 1.32 10.53
CA SER A 18 30.40 0.06 9.90
C SER A 18 29.26 -0.96 9.83
N SER A 19 28.45 -1.13 10.89
CA SER A 19 27.33 -2.09 10.88
C SER A 19 26.22 -1.72 9.89
N ALA A 20 25.90 -0.42 9.74
CA ALA A 20 24.91 0.06 8.78
C ALA A 20 25.33 -0.14 7.31
N ARG A 21 26.64 -0.13 7.01
CA ARG A 21 27.16 -0.39 5.66
C ARG A 21 27.32 -1.89 5.38
N ALA A 22 27.67 -2.69 6.38
CA ALA A 22 27.79 -4.14 6.25
C ALA A 22 26.43 -4.83 6.01
N GLN A 23 25.32 -4.23 6.45
CA GLN A 23 23.97 -4.79 6.24
C GLN A 23 23.36 -4.54 4.86
N LEU A 24 23.94 -3.64 4.03
CA LEU A 24 23.46 -3.42 2.66
C LEU A 24 24.31 -4.22 1.67
N GLU A 25 24.35 -5.53 1.87
CA GLU A 25 24.85 -6.43 0.84
C GLU A 25 24.06 -6.21 -0.45
N ASN A 26 24.75 -6.15 -1.59
CA ASN A 26 24.09 -5.92 -2.86
C ASN A 26 23.15 -7.10 -3.22
N LYS A 27 21.84 -6.91 -3.05
CA LYS A 27 20.80 -7.87 -3.42
C LYS A 27 20.29 -7.70 -4.86
N VAL A 28 20.82 -6.74 -5.62
CA VAL A 28 20.49 -6.54 -7.05
C VAL A 28 20.65 -7.82 -7.88
N PRO A 29 21.76 -8.58 -7.81
CA PRO A 29 21.90 -9.80 -8.61
C PRO A 29 20.84 -10.86 -8.27
N HIS A 30 20.42 -10.95 -7.01
CA HIS A 30 19.37 -11.88 -6.60
C HIS A 30 17.99 -11.47 -7.14
N LYS A 31 17.67 -10.17 -7.11
CA LYS A 31 16.43 -9.65 -7.71
C LYS A 31 16.44 -9.77 -9.24
N GLN A 32 17.57 -9.50 -9.89
CA GLN A 32 17.72 -9.70 -11.34
C GLN A 32 17.48 -11.15 -11.74
N LYS A 33 18.04 -12.13 -11.01
CA LYS A 33 17.79 -13.55 -11.25
C LYS A 33 16.30 -13.91 -11.13
N LEU A 34 15.62 -13.42 -10.09
CA LEU A 34 14.19 -13.65 -9.87
C LEU A 34 13.32 -13.04 -11.00
N PHE A 35 13.63 -11.83 -11.46
CA PHE A 35 12.87 -11.17 -12.52
C PHE A 35 13.24 -11.64 -13.94
N GLN A 36 14.36 -12.34 -14.12
CA GLN A 36 14.78 -12.92 -15.40
C GLN A 36 14.45 -14.41 -15.52
N GLU A 37 14.01 -15.07 -14.45
CA GLU A 37 13.58 -16.47 -14.49
C GLU A 37 12.43 -16.66 -15.50
N ASP A 38 12.56 -17.63 -16.40
CA ASP A 38 11.62 -17.83 -17.52
C ASP A 38 10.38 -18.61 -17.08
N ASN A 39 9.61 -18.02 -16.17
CA ASN A 39 8.42 -18.62 -15.56
C ASN A 39 7.13 -18.30 -16.34
N GLY A 40 7.21 -17.60 -17.47
CA GLY A 40 6.04 -17.11 -18.24
C GLY A 40 5.10 -16.16 -17.48
N MET A 41 5.41 -15.79 -16.24
CA MET A 41 4.55 -14.95 -15.40
C MET A 41 4.69 -13.45 -15.71
N PRO A 42 3.58 -12.69 -15.68
CA PRO A 42 3.60 -11.27 -15.96
C PRO A 42 4.34 -10.49 -14.85
N VAL A 43 5.00 -9.40 -15.23
CA VAL A 43 5.90 -8.63 -14.35
C VAL A 43 5.26 -8.18 -13.03
N HIS A 44 3.94 -7.91 -13.03
CA HIS A 44 3.20 -7.44 -11.85
C HIS A 44 2.81 -8.55 -10.85
N LEU A 45 3.08 -9.82 -11.16
CA LEU A 45 2.93 -10.96 -10.25
C LEU A 45 4.27 -11.66 -9.96
N LYS A 46 5.36 -11.20 -10.59
CA LYS A 46 6.67 -11.86 -10.54
C LYS A 46 7.39 -11.68 -9.19
N GLY A 47 6.94 -10.74 -8.35
CA GLY A 47 7.39 -10.61 -6.96
C GLY A 47 6.74 -11.61 -6.01
N GLY A 48 5.78 -12.43 -6.48
CA GLY A 48 5.27 -13.59 -5.77
C GLY A 48 3.92 -13.38 -5.06
N THR A 49 3.73 -14.07 -3.95
CA THR A 49 2.44 -14.15 -3.22
C THR A 49 1.98 -12.82 -2.64
N THR A 50 2.90 -11.94 -2.27
CA THR A 50 2.61 -10.58 -1.79
C THR A 50 1.94 -9.73 -2.87
N ASP A 51 2.40 -9.82 -4.12
CA ASP A 51 1.84 -9.02 -5.23
C ASP A 51 0.41 -9.49 -5.56
N ALA A 52 0.19 -10.81 -5.53
CA ALA A 52 -1.13 -11.39 -5.73
C ALA A 52 -2.12 -11.01 -4.62
N LEU A 53 -1.68 -11.02 -3.36
CA LEU A 53 -2.51 -10.60 -2.23
C LEU A 53 -2.86 -9.10 -2.32
N LEU A 54 -1.86 -8.28 -2.66
CA LEU A 54 -2.04 -6.84 -2.83
C LEU A 54 -3.06 -6.54 -3.94
N TYR A 55 -2.93 -7.21 -5.09
CA TYR A 55 -3.89 -7.09 -6.20
C TYR A 55 -5.32 -7.46 -5.77
N ARG A 56 -5.50 -8.59 -5.08
CA ARG A 56 -6.81 -9.03 -4.59
C ARG A 56 -7.42 -8.04 -3.60
N ALA A 57 -6.61 -7.50 -2.69
CA ALA A 57 -7.06 -6.51 -1.72
C ALA A 57 -7.51 -5.21 -2.41
N THR A 58 -6.73 -4.72 -3.38
CA THR A 58 -7.08 -3.53 -4.16
C THR A 58 -8.37 -3.74 -4.97
N MET A 59 -8.57 -4.90 -5.57
CA MET A 59 -9.82 -5.22 -6.27
C MET A 59 -11.02 -5.30 -5.33
N ALA A 60 -10.88 -5.95 -4.18
CA ALA A 60 -11.94 -5.97 -3.17
C ALA A 60 -12.31 -4.55 -2.72
N LEU A 61 -11.32 -3.70 -2.44
CA LEU A 61 -11.55 -2.32 -2.01
C LEU A 61 -12.25 -1.48 -3.09
N THR A 62 -11.83 -1.58 -4.34
CA THR A 62 -12.42 -0.81 -5.45
C THR A 62 -13.85 -1.24 -5.76
N VAL A 63 -14.14 -2.54 -5.75
CA VAL A 63 -15.51 -3.07 -5.93
C VAL A 63 -16.41 -2.63 -4.78
N PHE A 64 -15.93 -2.76 -3.54
CA PHE A 64 -16.69 -2.36 -2.36
C PHE A 64 -16.98 -0.86 -2.35
N GLY A 65 -15.98 -0.03 -2.68
CA GLY A 65 -16.12 1.42 -2.80
C GLY A 65 -17.17 1.82 -3.84
N LYS A 66 -17.09 1.25 -5.05
CA LYS A 66 -18.09 1.49 -6.12
C LYS A 66 -19.49 1.07 -5.68
N HIS A 67 -19.62 -0.09 -5.05
CA HIS A 67 -20.92 -0.58 -4.57
C HIS A 67 -21.52 0.35 -3.51
N LYS A 68 -20.73 0.83 -2.55
CA LYS A 68 -21.18 1.78 -1.53
C LYS A 68 -21.67 3.09 -2.15
N ILE A 69 -20.93 3.64 -3.12
CA ILE A 69 -21.30 4.89 -3.81
C ILE A 69 -22.61 4.73 -4.57
N LEU A 70 -22.74 3.65 -5.35
CA LEU A 70 -23.94 3.37 -6.13
C LEU A 70 -25.17 3.20 -5.23
N THR A 71 -25.05 2.40 -4.17
CA THR A 71 -26.14 2.16 -3.21
C THR A 71 -26.54 3.44 -2.50
N PHE A 72 -25.57 4.27 -2.09
CA PHE A 72 -25.85 5.56 -1.47
C PHE A 72 -26.59 6.51 -2.43
N TYR A 73 -26.13 6.63 -3.67
CA TYR A 73 -26.77 7.47 -4.69
C TYR A 73 -28.21 7.04 -4.98
N LEU A 74 -28.45 5.72 -5.11
CA LEU A 74 -29.79 5.18 -5.35
C LEU A 74 -30.73 5.43 -4.17
N ILE A 75 -30.28 5.19 -2.94
CA ILE A 75 -31.08 5.44 -1.73
C ILE A 75 -31.41 6.93 -1.60
N PHE A 76 -30.44 7.81 -1.84
CA PHE A 76 -30.63 9.24 -1.75
C PHE A 76 -31.66 9.74 -2.78
N ASN A 77 -31.52 9.32 -4.04
CA ASN A 77 -32.49 9.66 -5.08
C ASN A 77 -33.88 9.09 -4.75
N PHE A 78 -33.98 7.82 -4.36
CA PHE A 78 -35.26 7.20 -4.00
C PHE A 78 -35.97 7.95 -2.85
N LYS A 79 -35.21 8.36 -1.83
CA LYS A 79 -35.73 9.16 -0.71
C LYS A 79 -36.19 10.55 -1.16
N ILE A 80 -35.45 11.20 -2.07
CA ILE A 80 -35.86 12.48 -2.66
C ILE A 80 -37.17 12.33 -3.44
N TYR A 81 -37.29 11.32 -4.30
CA TYR A 81 -38.51 11.09 -5.06
C TYR A 81 -39.72 10.82 -4.17
N GLN A 82 -39.56 10.02 -3.11
CA GLN A 82 -40.63 9.77 -2.15
C GLN A 82 -41.04 11.05 -1.40
N PHE A 83 -40.08 11.89 -1.03
CA PHE A 83 -40.33 13.17 -0.39
C PHE A 83 -41.05 14.16 -1.32
N LEU A 84 -40.61 14.27 -2.57
CA LEU A 84 -41.27 15.09 -3.59
C LEU A 84 -42.70 14.60 -3.88
N LEU A 85 -42.92 13.29 -3.94
CA LEU A 85 -44.26 12.71 -4.11
C LEU A 85 -45.16 13.00 -2.91
N PHE A 86 -44.60 12.97 -1.70
CA PHE A 86 -45.31 13.36 -0.48
C PHE A 86 -45.70 14.85 -0.53
N LEU A 87 -44.77 15.73 -0.90
CA LEU A 87 -45.07 17.16 -1.08
C LEU A 87 -46.13 17.38 -2.17
N ALA A 88 -46.04 16.70 -3.32
CA ALA A 88 -47.03 16.80 -4.39
C ALA A 88 -48.45 16.39 -3.92
N LYS A 89 -48.56 15.41 -3.01
CA LYS A 89 -49.82 15.02 -2.37
C LYS A 89 -50.30 15.97 -1.27
N CYS A 90 -49.40 16.76 -0.67
CA CYS A 90 -49.78 17.76 0.34
C CYS A 90 -50.15 19.12 -0.28
N TYR A 91 -49.63 19.41 -1.48
CA TYR A 91 -49.89 20.66 -2.20
C TYR A 91 -51.07 20.57 -3.19
N CYS A 92 -51.66 19.39 -3.37
CA CYS A 92 -52.88 19.16 -4.13
C CYS A 92 -54.01 18.74 -3.19
#